data_AF-A0A832TDP8-F1
#
_entry.id   AF-A0A832TDP8-F1
#
_cell.length_a   1.000
_cell.length_b   1.000
_cell.length_c   1.000
_cell.angle_alpha   90.00
_cell.angle_beta   90.00
_cell.angle_gamma   90.00
#
_symmetry.space_group_name_H-M   'P 1'
#
loop_
_entity.id
_entity.type
_entity.pdbx_description
1 polymer ?
#
loop_
_entity_poly.entity_id
_entity_poly.type
_entity_poly.pdbx_seq_one_letter_code
_entity_poly.pdbx_strand_id
1 'polypeptide(L)'
;MDAEKIAQKARRSIGMFCIEECRSYCCRKGYLVVDDSQLRLLTKYKKDYTPSIKPLADGKYSFFLGATDMPCPRLKPDFKCSAHRNKNRPSACKEFPLFIKGKEIILSHRCLAVRQGLLFPYVKQLEALGYKVRHNESDYMESVSGIDLC
;
A
#
# COMPACT_ATOMS: atom_id res chain seq x y z
N MET A 1 9.22 -10.30 -20.70
CA MET A 1 9.15 -9.12 -19.81
C MET A 1 9.06 -9.63 -18.38
N ASP A 2 9.90 -9.13 -17.47
CA ASP A 2 9.95 -9.61 -16.07
C ASP A 2 8.74 -9.11 -15.26
N ALA A 3 8.27 -9.91 -14.31
CA ALA A 3 7.09 -9.62 -13.48
C ALA A 3 7.26 -8.34 -12.67
N GLU A 4 8.45 -8.09 -12.13
CA GLU A 4 8.71 -6.87 -11.36
C GLU A 4 8.66 -5.63 -12.27
N LYS A 5 9.05 -5.74 -13.55
CA LYS A 5 8.88 -4.65 -14.52
C LYS A 5 7.41 -4.35 -14.78
N ILE A 6 6.56 -5.37 -14.86
CA ILE A 6 5.10 -5.18 -15.03
C ILE A 6 4.51 -4.54 -13.77
N ALA A 7 4.86 -5.03 -12.58
CA ALA A 7 4.41 -4.44 -11.31
C ALA A 7 4.83 -2.98 -11.17
N GLN A 8 6.06 -2.63 -11.53
CA GLN A 8 6.51 -1.23 -11.51
C GLN A 8 5.75 -0.35 -12.49
N LYS A 9 5.43 -0.86 -13.69
CA LYS A 9 4.57 -0.13 -14.64
C LYS A 9 3.17 0.09 -14.04
N ALA A 10 2.58 -0.94 -13.42
CA ALA A 10 1.28 -0.88 -12.77
C ALA A 10 1.26 0.15 -11.61
N ARG A 11 2.29 0.16 -10.76
CA ARG A 11 2.40 1.12 -9.66
C ARG A 11 2.57 2.56 -10.17
N ARG A 12 3.26 2.76 -11.30
CA ARG A 12 3.46 4.09 -11.90
C ARG A 12 2.21 4.60 -12.62
N SER A 13 1.44 3.73 -13.27
CA SER A 13 0.27 4.13 -14.06
C SER A 13 -0.82 4.79 -13.23
N ILE A 14 -0.93 4.42 -11.95
CA ILE A 14 -1.89 5.02 -11.01
C ILE A 14 -1.36 6.27 -10.30
N GLY A 15 -0.20 6.81 -10.69
CA GLY A 15 0.47 7.91 -9.98
C GLY A 15 -0.37 9.19 -9.88
N MET A 16 -0.97 9.63 -11.00
CA MET A 16 -1.83 10.82 -11.03
C MET A 16 -3.13 10.57 -10.26
N PHE A 17 -3.76 9.40 -10.46
CA PHE A 17 -4.92 8.98 -9.69
C PHE A 17 -4.65 8.97 -8.18
N CYS A 18 -3.44 8.57 -7.75
CA CYS A 18 -3.06 8.62 -6.35
C CYS A 18 -3.07 10.04 -5.78
N ILE A 19 -2.72 11.06 -6.58
CA ILE A 19 -2.59 12.44 -6.12
C ILE A 19 -3.92 13.18 -6.21
N GLU A 20 -4.58 13.10 -7.36
CA GLU A 20 -5.75 13.93 -7.70
C GLU A 20 -7.05 13.36 -7.14
N GLU A 21 -7.23 12.05 -7.26
CA GLU A 21 -8.49 11.36 -6.92
C GLU A 21 -8.41 10.72 -5.53
N CYS A 22 -7.45 9.82 -5.33
CA CYS A 22 -7.27 9.06 -4.09
C CYS A 22 -6.63 9.91 -2.98
N ARG A 23 -5.92 10.99 -3.32
CA ARG A 23 -5.23 11.88 -2.37
C ARG A 23 -4.30 11.13 -1.40
N SER A 24 -3.63 10.10 -1.90
CA SER A 24 -2.73 9.20 -1.18
C SER A 24 -3.36 8.61 0.08
N TYR A 25 -4.66 8.29 0.00
CA TYR A 25 -5.43 7.80 1.15
C TYR A 25 -4.83 6.54 1.78
N CYS A 26 -4.04 5.73 1.04
CA CYS A 26 -3.30 4.60 1.61
C CYS A 26 -2.36 4.98 2.77
N CYS A 27 -1.85 6.22 2.81
CA CYS A 27 -1.11 6.77 3.94
C CYS A 27 -1.98 7.04 5.19
N ARG A 28 -3.24 6.57 5.18
CA ARG A 28 -4.24 6.64 6.27
C ARG A 28 -4.90 5.29 6.59
N LYS A 29 -4.43 4.18 6.01
CA LYS A 29 -5.21 2.92 5.99
C LYS A 29 -4.71 1.78 6.84
N GLY A 30 -3.66 1.95 7.65
CA GLY A 30 -3.23 0.84 8.48
C GLY A 30 -1.82 0.97 9.03
N TYR A 31 -1.25 -0.18 9.34
CA TYR A 31 0.03 -0.31 10.02
C TYR A 31 1.17 -0.60 9.04
N LEU A 32 2.35 -0.09 9.35
CA LEU A 32 3.61 -0.46 8.73
C LEU A 32 4.50 -1.10 9.78
N VAL A 33 5.07 -2.26 9.46
CA VAL A 33 6.18 -2.82 10.24
C VAL A 33 7.47 -2.19 9.73
N VAL A 34 8.19 -1.50 10.60
CA VAL A 34 9.38 -0.71 10.27
C VAL A 34 10.49 -0.92 11.29
N ASP A 35 11.75 -0.80 10.86
CA ASP A 35 12.90 -0.71 11.77
C ASP A 35 13.12 0.74 12.28
N ASP A 36 14.06 0.95 13.21
CA ASP A 36 14.36 2.29 13.76
C ASP A 36 14.75 3.31 12.68
N SER A 37 15.51 2.89 11.66
CA SER A 37 15.96 3.77 10.58
C SER A 37 14.78 4.24 9.70
N GLN A 38 13.86 3.30 9.40
CA GLN A 38 12.65 3.54 8.64
C GLN A 38 11.64 4.36 9.46
N LEU A 39 11.53 4.09 10.76
CA LEU A 39 10.69 4.86 11.66
C LEU A 39 11.13 6.33 11.69
N ARG A 40 12.42 6.60 11.92
CA ARG A 40 12.98 7.96 11.89
C ARG A 40 12.76 8.64 10.55
N LEU A 41 12.90 7.89 9.45
CA LEU A 41 12.59 8.39 8.13
C LEU A 41 11.13 8.84 8.07
N LEU A 42 10.16 8.07 8.55
CA LEU A 42 8.74 8.42 8.44
C LEU A 42 8.30 9.50 9.44
N THR A 43 8.86 9.54 10.65
CA THR A 43 8.45 10.47 11.72
C THR A 43 9.21 11.81 11.72
N LYS A 44 10.15 12.01 10.79
CA LYS A 44 11.05 13.19 10.75
C LYS A 44 11.81 13.37 12.07
N TYR A 45 12.30 12.28 12.67
CA TYR A 45 13.07 12.28 13.92
C TYR A 45 12.32 12.77 15.18
N LYS A 46 11.01 13.03 15.10
CA LYS A 46 10.20 13.30 16.29
C LYS A 46 9.91 11.95 16.96
N LYS A 47 10.73 11.63 17.96
CA LYS A 47 10.67 10.38 18.74
C LYS A 47 9.63 10.41 19.86
N ASP A 48 8.92 11.52 20.04
CA ASP A 48 7.85 11.62 21.02
C ASP A 48 6.76 10.63 20.62
N TYR A 49 6.73 9.52 21.36
CA TYR A 49 5.95 8.32 21.11
C TYR A 49 4.47 8.66 21.10
N THR A 50 3.98 8.99 19.92
CA THR A 50 2.57 9.12 19.63
C THR A 50 1.91 7.73 19.79
N PRO A 51 0.63 7.66 20.18
CA PRO A 51 -0.09 6.39 20.40
C PRO A 51 -0.14 5.47 19.16
N SER A 52 0.35 5.94 18.01
CA SER A 52 0.45 5.22 16.75
C SER A 52 1.69 4.34 16.61
N ILE A 53 2.68 4.39 17.52
CA ILE A 53 3.90 3.57 17.44
C ILE A 53 3.91 2.53 18.55
N LYS A 54 3.87 1.24 18.18
CA LYS A 54 3.98 0.12 19.11
C LYS A 54 5.28 -0.66 18.85
N PRO A 55 6.17 -0.85 19.84
CA PRO A 55 7.33 -1.71 19.67
C PRO A 55 6.90 -3.17 19.40
N LEU A 56 7.66 -3.87 18.57
CA LEU A 56 7.52 -5.29 18.27
C LEU A 56 8.80 -6.04 18.70
N ALA A 57 8.78 -7.37 18.60
CA ALA A 57 9.99 -8.17 18.73
C ALA A 57 11.07 -7.77 17.68
N ASP A 58 12.32 -8.12 17.96
CA ASP A 58 13.47 -7.97 17.04
C ASP A 58 13.80 -6.51 16.65
N GLY A 59 13.54 -5.55 17.55
CA GLY A 59 13.88 -4.14 17.32
C GLY A 59 13.04 -3.44 16.24
N LYS A 60 11.88 -4.02 15.89
CA LYS A 60 10.92 -3.45 14.93
C LYS A 60 9.82 -2.69 15.66
N TYR A 61 9.06 -1.93 14.87
CA TYR A 61 7.92 -1.14 15.33
C TYR A 61 6.73 -1.36 14.40
N SER A 62 5.54 -1.45 14.97
CA SER A 62 4.28 -1.29 14.27
C SER A 62 3.90 0.18 14.31
N PHE A 63 3.92 0.83 13.15
CA PHE A 63 3.57 2.24 13.00
C PHE A 63 2.22 2.38 12.30
N PHE A 64 1.22 2.84 13.04
CA PHE A 64 -0.11 3.13 12.53
C PHE A 64 -0.13 4.45 11.77
N LEU A 65 -0.52 4.38 10.50
CA LEU A 65 -0.72 5.55 9.65
C LEU A 65 -2.17 6.04 9.64
N GLY A 66 -3.11 5.32 10.25
CA GLY A 66 -4.55 5.57 10.11
C GLY A 66 -5.17 6.57 11.09
N ALA A 67 -4.35 7.29 11.84
CA ALA A 67 -4.83 8.39 12.67
C ALA A 67 -5.29 9.55 11.76
N THR A 68 -6.53 10.03 11.95
CA THR A 68 -7.13 11.10 11.12
C THR A 68 -6.38 12.43 11.25
N ASP A 69 -5.81 12.69 12.42
CA ASP A 69 -4.98 13.84 12.78
C ASP A 69 -3.50 13.66 12.41
N MET A 70 -3.06 12.43 12.15
CA MET A 70 -1.66 12.13 11.86
C MET A 70 -1.50 11.07 10.74
N PRO A 71 -1.88 11.39 9.49
CA PRO A 71 -1.46 10.58 8.34
C PRO A 71 0.07 10.51 8.29
N CYS A 72 0.63 9.64 7.44
CA CYS A 72 2.09 9.58 7.24
C CYS A 72 2.72 10.99 7.18
N PRO A 73 3.62 11.38 8.12
CA PRO A 73 4.14 12.76 8.22
C PRO A 73 4.97 13.22 7.01
N ARG A 74 5.24 12.28 6.08
CA ARG A 74 5.93 12.51 4.82
C ARG A 74 4.98 12.89 3.68
N LEU A 75 3.68 12.85 3.89
CA LEU A 75 2.68 13.34 2.95
C LEU A 75 2.67 14.88 2.99
N LYS A 76 2.83 15.50 1.82
CA LYS A 76 2.76 16.96 1.64
C LYS A 76 1.30 17.42 1.48
N PRO A 77 1.01 18.74 1.58
CA PRO A 77 -0.32 19.28 1.34
C PRO A 77 -0.91 18.93 -0.03
N ASP A 78 -0.05 18.77 -1.05
CA ASP A 78 -0.43 18.35 -2.42
C ASP A 78 -0.55 16.82 -2.57
N PHE A 79 -0.69 16.08 -1.47
CA PHE A 79 -0.77 14.62 -1.42
C PHE A 79 0.42 13.85 -2.01
N LYS A 80 1.55 14.53 -2.28
CA LYS A 80 2.78 13.85 -2.70
C LYS A 80 3.56 13.30 -1.50
N CYS A 81 4.07 12.07 -1.63
CA CYS A 81 4.92 11.46 -0.61
C CYS A 81 6.38 11.88 -0.77
N SER A 82 6.91 12.63 0.20
CA SER A 82 8.33 13.06 0.20
C SER A 82 9.32 11.92 0.42
N ALA A 83 8.91 10.83 1.08
CA ALA A 83 9.76 9.65 1.26
C ALA A 83 9.86 8.77 0.01
N HIS A 84 9.07 9.04 -1.05
CA HIS A 84 9.00 8.20 -2.25
C HIS A 84 10.37 8.00 -2.93
N ARG A 85 11.24 9.01 -2.92
CA ARG A 85 12.56 8.94 -3.55
C ARG A 85 13.63 8.30 -2.65
N ASN A 86 13.34 8.05 -1.38
CA ASN A 86 14.31 7.50 -0.45
C ASN A 86 14.46 5.98 -0.65
N LYS A 87 15.70 5.51 -0.89
CA LYS A 87 16.00 4.09 -1.08
C LYS A 87 15.69 3.23 0.16
N ASN A 88 15.75 3.84 1.36
CA ASN A 88 15.49 3.19 2.65
C ASN A 88 14.03 3.28 3.09
N ARG A 89 13.10 3.77 2.24
CA ARG A 89 11.66 3.71 2.57
C ARG A 89 11.23 2.25 2.74
N PRO A 90 10.23 1.97 3.62
CA PRO A 90 9.76 0.59 3.86
C PRO A 90 9.39 -0.13 2.57
N SER A 91 9.67 -1.44 2.50
CA SER A 91 9.33 -2.28 1.34
C SER A 91 7.84 -2.22 1.02
N ALA A 92 6.99 -2.27 2.05
CA ALA A 92 5.55 -2.11 1.91
C ALA A 92 5.16 -0.83 1.15
N CYS A 93 5.85 0.29 1.40
CA CYS A 93 5.61 1.56 0.69
C CYS A 93 6.13 1.54 -0.77
N LYS A 94 7.11 0.70 -1.10
CA LYS A 94 7.64 0.53 -2.47
C LYS A 94 6.71 -0.34 -3.32
N GLU A 95 6.14 -1.35 -2.70
CA GLU A 95 5.40 -2.40 -3.37
C GLU A 95 3.90 -2.12 -3.45
N PHE A 96 3.36 -1.32 -2.53
CA PHE A 96 1.95 -0.93 -2.56
C PHE A 96 1.54 -0.28 -3.91
N PRO A 97 0.36 -0.60 -4.46
CA PRO A 97 -0.68 -1.51 -3.94
C PRO A 97 -0.58 -2.97 -4.45
N LEU A 98 0.42 -3.30 -5.26
CA LEU A 98 0.59 -4.59 -5.91
C LEU A 98 1.91 -5.23 -5.49
N PHE A 99 1.82 -6.28 -4.67
CA PHE A 99 2.98 -6.99 -4.13
C PHE A 99 3.19 -8.28 -4.91
N ILE A 100 4.45 -8.65 -5.13
CA ILE A 100 4.82 -9.94 -5.72
C ILE A 100 5.52 -10.75 -4.62
N LYS A 101 5.00 -11.96 -4.35
CA LYS A 101 5.62 -12.90 -3.40
C LYS A 101 5.69 -14.28 -4.05
N GLY A 102 6.89 -14.71 -4.44
CA GLY A 102 7.06 -15.94 -5.21
C GLY A 102 6.27 -15.88 -6.51
N LYS A 103 5.30 -16.80 -6.68
CA LYS A 103 4.36 -16.81 -7.82
C LYS A 103 2.97 -16.22 -7.51
N GLU A 104 2.84 -15.50 -6.40
CA GLU A 104 1.61 -14.85 -6.00
C GLU A 104 1.65 -13.33 -6.23
N ILE A 105 0.51 -12.79 -6.65
CA ILE A 105 0.22 -11.36 -6.71
C ILE A 105 -0.74 -11.06 -5.57
N ILE A 106 -0.38 -10.11 -4.71
CA ILE A 106 -1.27 -9.64 -3.65
C ILE A 106 -1.65 -8.21 -4.00
N LEU A 107 -2.95 -7.94 -4.08
CA LEU A 107 -3.49 -6.61 -4.26
C LEU A 107 -4.04 -6.11 -2.93
N SER A 108 -3.75 -4.86 -2.58
CA SER A 108 -4.35 -4.28 -1.39
C SER A 108 -5.81 -3.91 -1.66
N HIS A 109 -6.77 -4.65 -1.07
CA HIS A 109 -8.21 -4.34 -1.12
C HIS A 109 -8.52 -2.92 -0.63
N ARG A 110 -7.65 -2.37 0.23
CA ARG A 110 -7.78 -1.02 0.77
C ARG A 110 -7.46 0.07 -0.25
N CYS A 111 -6.79 -0.25 -1.36
CA CYS A 111 -6.44 0.72 -2.39
C CYS A 111 -7.64 1.04 -3.29
N LEU A 112 -7.97 2.33 -3.45
CA LEU A 112 -9.06 2.75 -4.32
C LEU A 112 -8.81 2.39 -5.79
N ALA A 113 -7.57 2.52 -6.26
CA ALA A 113 -7.20 2.13 -7.63
C ALA A 113 -7.36 0.63 -7.89
N VAL A 114 -7.12 -0.21 -6.88
CA VAL A 114 -7.40 -1.67 -6.95
C VAL A 114 -8.90 -1.89 -7.05
N ARG A 115 -9.70 -1.27 -6.16
CA ARG A 115 -11.17 -1.41 -6.13
C ARG A 115 -11.83 -0.93 -7.42
N GLN A 116 -11.26 0.07 -8.09
CA GLN A 116 -11.73 0.58 -9.37
C GLN A 116 -11.17 -0.20 -10.59
N GLY A 117 -10.42 -1.29 -10.37
CA GLY A 117 -9.93 -2.14 -11.45
C GLY A 117 -8.80 -1.53 -12.30
N LEU A 118 -8.20 -0.41 -11.90
CA LEU A 118 -7.18 0.30 -12.69
C LEU A 118 -5.91 -0.52 -12.92
N LEU A 119 -5.67 -1.53 -12.11
CA LEU A 119 -4.51 -2.43 -12.20
C LEU A 119 -4.81 -3.71 -12.98
N PHE A 120 -6.06 -3.97 -13.36
CA PHE A 120 -6.50 -5.21 -14.01
C PHE A 120 -5.71 -5.56 -15.29
N PRO A 121 -5.38 -4.61 -16.20
CA PRO A 121 -4.59 -4.94 -17.38
C PRO A 121 -3.19 -5.48 -17.04
N TYR A 122 -2.58 -4.99 -15.95
CA TYR A 122 -1.26 -5.45 -15.50
C TYR A 122 -1.35 -6.79 -14.76
N VAL A 123 -2.43 -7.00 -13.99
CA VAL A 123 -2.72 -8.30 -13.37
C VAL A 123 -2.84 -9.38 -14.44
N LYS A 124 -3.59 -9.12 -15.52
CA LYS A 124 -3.72 -10.07 -16.65
C LYS A 124 -2.39 -10.38 -17.31
N GLN A 125 -1.50 -9.39 -17.45
CA GLN A 125 -0.14 -9.62 -17.96
C GLN A 125 0.68 -10.51 -17.03
N LEU A 126 0.54 -10.37 -15.70
CA LEU A 126 1.23 -11.22 -14.73
C LEU A 126 0.65 -12.64 -14.70
N GLU A 127 -0.67 -12.79 -14.78
CA GLU A 127 -1.34 -14.09 -14.88
C GLU A 127 -0.87 -14.86 -16.13
N ALA A 128 -0.70 -14.18 -17.27
CA ALA A 128 -0.13 -14.78 -18.49
C ALA A 128 1.31 -15.28 -18.31
N LEU A 129 2.04 -14.81 -17.30
CA LEU A 129 3.37 -15.30 -16.90
C LEU A 129 3.29 -16.41 -15.82
N GLY A 130 2.10 -16.94 -15.55
CA GLY A 130 1.85 -18.02 -14.60
C GLY A 130 1.80 -17.57 -13.13
N TYR A 131 1.60 -16.28 -12.86
CA TYR A 131 1.34 -15.81 -11.50
C TYR A 131 -0.13 -15.98 -11.12
N LYS A 132 -0.42 -16.14 -9.83
CA LYS A 132 -1.80 -16.27 -9.31
C LYS A 132 -2.13 -15.11 -8.39
N VAL A 133 -3.33 -14.55 -8.54
CA VAL A 133 -3.82 -13.56 -7.57
C VAL A 133 -4.17 -14.29 -6.28
N ARG A 134 -3.57 -13.85 -5.17
CA ARG A 134 -3.97 -14.30 -3.84
C ARG A 134 -5.17 -13.48 -3.42
N HIS A 135 -6.31 -14.14 -3.35
CA HIS A 135 -7.49 -13.60 -2.70
C HIS A 135 -7.34 -13.82 -1.19
N ASN A 136 -7.45 -12.77 -0.38
CA ASN A 136 -7.65 -12.97 1.05
C ASN A 136 -9.14 -13.26 1.25
N GLU A 137 -9.47 -14.29 2.03
CA GLU A 137 -10.86 -14.74 2.25
C GLU A 137 -11.79 -13.65 2.82
N SER A 138 -11.23 -12.59 3.41
CA SER A 138 -12.00 -11.42 3.88
C SER A 138 -12.57 -10.55 2.75
N ASP A 139 -12.18 -10.76 1.48
CA ASP A 139 -12.54 -9.88 0.37
C ASP A 139 -13.84 -10.29 -0.37
N TYR A 140 -14.44 -11.45 -0.05
CA TYR A 140 -15.64 -11.99 -0.74
C TYR A 140 -16.97 -11.84 0.00
N MET A 141 -17.00 -11.35 1.25
CA MET A 141 -18.26 -11.21 1.99
C MET A 141 -19.03 -9.90 1.75
N GLU A 142 -18.49 -8.95 0.97
CA GLU A 142 -19.20 -7.71 0.61
C GLU A 142 -19.70 -7.67 -0.84
N SER A 143 -19.36 -8.65 -1.69
CA SER A 143 -19.81 -8.69 -3.10
C SER A 143 -20.92 -9.69 -3.39
N VAL A 144 -21.43 -10.43 -2.39
CA VAL A 144 -22.46 -11.47 -2.56
C VAL A 144 -23.73 -11.21 -1.73
N SER A 145 -23.82 -10.11 -0.98
CA SER A 145 -25.02 -9.75 -0.20
C SER A 145 -25.88 -8.62 -0.82
N GLY A 146 -25.69 -8.33 -2.10
CA GLY A 146 -26.39 -7.22 -2.80
C GLY A 146 -27.19 -7.61 -4.05
N ILE A 147 -27.41 -8.90 -4.30
CA ILE A 147 -28.36 -9.38 -5.31
C ILE A 147 -29.34 -10.32 -4.60
N ASP A 148 -30.24 -9.73 -3.83
CA ASP A 148 -31.53 -10.37 -3.59
C ASP A 148 -32.44 -10.02 -4.76
N LEU A 149 -32.76 -11.07 -5.50
CA LEU A 149 -33.89 -11.18 -6.39
C LEU A 149 -35.18 -10.90 -5.58
N CYS A 150 -35.80 -9.74 -5.83
CA CYS A 150 -37.25 -9.51 -5.78
C CYS A 150 -37.57 -8.26 -6.61
#